data_AF-A0A9E6VRU6-F1
#
_entry.id   AF-A0A9E6VRU6-F1
#
_cell.length_a   1.000
_cell.length_b   1.000
_cell.length_c   1.000
_cell.angle_alpha   90.00
_cell.angle_beta   90.00
_cell.angle_gamma   90.00
#
_symmetry.space_group_name_H-M   'P 1'
#
loop_
_entity.id
_entity.type
_entity.pdbx_description
1 polymer ?
#
loop_
_entity_poly.entity_id
_entity_poly.type
_entity_poly.pdbx_seq_one_letter_code
_entity_poly.pdbx_strand_id
1 'polypeptide(L)'
;MAKKSYGLTGGLDSKNWIQVKLDDGSKTVSIAKYTRVKNLSHANGRESFTIIDWPYAGKKASVKEISSNKSRFTWLTYESGGVITFDKSKKQLKFGGSKAVKTYTDPDNEIKKGTYKIWVPDYPHPLGDKYIVDSVFATIWFRLGDESSSRYLHVGNVSAGCVSVGTDGTAGSQAKGVHQRAKYTEIAKYLLLRRKNDKHCGILKVI
;
A
#
# COMPACT_ATOMS: atom_id res chain seq x y z
N MET A 1 -2.78 20.43 5.02
CA MET A 1 -1.52 20.49 5.80
C MET A 1 -0.98 19.08 5.99
N ALA A 2 0.34 18.90 5.78
CA ALA A 2 0.99 17.63 6.06
C ALA A 2 1.05 17.38 7.58
N LYS A 3 0.85 16.13 8.01
CA LYS A 3 0.86 15.76 9.43
C LYS A 3 2.11 14.93 9.74
N LYS A 4 2.83 15.29 10.80
CA LYS A 4 3.91 14.46 11.34
C LYS A 4 3.34 13.35 12.21
N SER A 5 3.82 12.13 12.02
CA SER A 5 3.49 10.97 12.85
C SER A 5 4.69 10.02 12.87
N TYR A 6 4.81 9.20 13.91
CA TYR A 6 5.69 8.04 13.82
C TYR A 6 5.19 7.11 12.72
N GLY A 7 6.12 6.65 11.88
CA GLY A 7 5.87 5.73 10.80
C GLY A 7 6.94 4.64 10.74
N LEU A 8 6.51 3.42 10.39
CA LEU A 8 7.40 2.27 10.27
C LEU A 8 8.38 2.44 9.10
N THR A 9 9.68 2.30 9.37
CA THR A 9 10.74 2.42 8.35
C THR A 9 11.78 1.31 8.40
N GLY A 10 11.96 0.64 9.54
CA GLY A 10 13.08 -0.28 9.78
C GLY A 10 12.68 -1.74 10.05
N GLY A 11 13.62 -2.64 9.73
CA GLY A 11 13.56 -4.07 10.03
C GLY A 11 12.35 -4.79 9.42
N LEU A 12 12.03 -4.37 8.19
CA LEU A 12 11.03 -4.96 7.32
C LEU A 12 11.61 -6.22 6.64
N ASP A 13 10.73 -7.11 6.21
CA ASP A 13 11.11 -8.18 5.28
C ASP A 13 11.39 -7.63 3.86
N SER A 14 11.77 -8.52 2.94
CA SER A 14 12.01 -8.19 1.53
C SER A 14 10.77 -7.69 0.78
N LYS A 15 9.59 -7.80 1.40
CA LYS A 15 8.28 -7.43 0.85
C LYS A 15 7.76 -6.11 1.45
N ASN A 16 8.57 -5.44 2.27
CA ASN A 16 8.23 -4.20 2.98
C ASN A 16 7.08 -4.35 4.00
N TRP A 17 6.99 -5.50 4.65
CA TRP A 17 6.11 -5.77 5.78
C TRP A 17 6.90 -6.06 7.05
N ILE A 18 6.23 -5.96 8.20
CA ILE A 18 6.73 -6.51 9.46
C ILE A 18 5.59 -7.20 10.22
N GLN A 19 5.93 -8.26 10.93
CA GLN A 19 5.04 -8.94 11.86
C GLN A 19 5.13 -8.29 13.25
N VAL A 20 3.98 -7.92 13.82
CA VAL A 20 3.87 -7.30 15.15
C VAL A 20 2.90 -8.10 16.01
N LYS A 21 3.15 -8.18 17.31
CA LYS A 21 2.29 -8.90 18.25
C LYS A 21 1.24 -7.94 18.82
N LEU A 22 -0.04 -8.27 18.70
CA LEU A 22 -1.12 -7.54 19.35
C LEU A 22 -1.22 -7.93 20.84
N ASP A 23 -1.60 -6.97 21.67
CA ASP A 23 -1.73 -7.17 23.12
C ASP A 23 -2.98 -7.97 23.52
N ASP A 24 -3.99 -8.07 22.64
CA ASP A 24 -5.33 -8.60 22.95
C ASP A 24 -5.49 -10.13 22.83
N GLY A 25 -4.42 -10.88 22.57
CA GLY A 25 -4.54 -12.35 22.48
C GLY A 25 -3.36 -13.06 21.84
N SER A 26 -2.15 -12.50 21.89
CA SER A 26 -0.93 -13.05 21.28
C SER A 26 -0.94 -13.16 19.74
N LYS A 27 -2.00 -12.68 19.07
CA LYS A 27 -2.09 -12.69 17.61
C LYS A 27 -0.97 -11.84 17.00
N THR A 28 -0.28 -12.41 16.03
CA THR A 28 0.68 -11.68 15.21
C THR A 28 -0.01 -11.19 13.95
N VAL A 29 0.20 -9.93 13.59
CA VAL A 29 -0.36 -9.31 12.38
C VAL A 29 0.72 -8.61 11.58
N SER A 30 0.52 -8.52 10.25
CA SER A 30 1.41 -7.77 9.38
C SER A 30 0.98 -6.30 9.28
N ILE A 31 1.95 -5.39 9.37
CA ILE A 31 1.76 -3.99 9.03
C ILE A 31 2.77 -3.58 7.96
N ALA A 32 2.34 -2.71 7.04
CA ALA A 32 3.15 -2.29 5.90
C ALA A 32 4.15 -1.19 6.30
N LYS A 33 5.22 -1.05 5.53
CA LYS A 33 6.10 0.12 5.60
C LYS A 33 5.29 1.41 5.57
N TYR A 34 5.68 2.36 6.39
CA TYR A 34 5.02 3.65 6.60
C TYR A 34 3.64 3.57 7.27
N THR A 35 3.22 2.44 7.82
CA THR A 35 2.09 2.40 8.78
C THR A 35 2.34 3.37 9.93
N ARG A 36 1.34 4.21 10.23
CA ARG A 36 1.38 5.21 11.30
C ARG A 36 1.11 4.58 12.66
N VAL A 37 1.85 5.05 13.67
CA VAL A 37 1.69 4.64 15.06
C VAL A 37 1.75 5.85 16.00
N LYS A 38 1.24 5.69 17.22
CA LYS A 38 1.37 6.65 18.34
C LYS A 38 1.75 5.93 19.63
N ASN A 39 2.05 6.69 20.68
CA ASN A 39 2.42 6.17 22.00
C ASN A 39 3.59 5.18 21.93
N LEU A 40 4.59 5.49 21.09
CA LEU A 40 5.78 4.67 20.95
C LEU A 40 6.58 4.71 22.25
N SER A 41 6.93 3.53 22.76
CA SER A 41 7.70 3.34 23.99
C SER A 41 8.67 2.18 23.83
N HIS A 42 9.75 2.21 24.60
CA HIS A 42 10.84 1.26 24.57
C HIS A 42 11.01 0.62 25.94
N ALA A 43 10.89 -0.71 26.04
CA ALA A 43 11.09 -1.44 27.27
C ALA A 43 11.46 -2.90 26.98
N ASN A 44 12.42 -3.44 27.75
CA ASN A 44 12.77 -4.87 27.73
C ASN A 44 13.09 -5.40 26.31
N GLY A 45 13.81 -4.61 25.50
CA GLY A 45 14.18 -4.98 24.12
C GLY A 45 13.03 -4.98 23.11
N ARG A 46 11.93 -4.26 23.42
CA ARG A 46 10.74 -4.17 22.57
C ARG A 46 10.25 -2.74 22.41
N GLU A 47 9.74 -2.46 21.22
CA GLU A 47 9.01 -1.24 20.91
C GLU A 47 7.52 -1.54 21.04
N SER A 48 6.83 -0.82 21.93
CA SER A 48 5.37 -0.91 22.10
C SER A 48 4.71 0.36 21.60
N PHE A 49 3.58 0.23 20.91
CA PHE A 49 2.91 1.34 20.23
C PHE A 49 1.42 1.05 20.01
N THR A 50 0.66 2.08 19.65
CA THR A 50 -0.73 1.96 19.19
C THR A 50 -0.79 2.22 17.69
N ILE A 51 -1.36 1.30 16.93
CA ILE A 51 -1.52 1.44 15.48
C ILE A 51 -2.59 2.50 15.19
N ILE A 52 -2.29 3.44 14.30
CA ILE A 52 -3.24 4.48 13.87
C ILE A 52 -4.01 4.02 12.63
N ASP A 53 -3.32 3.41 11.67
CA ASP A 53 -3.92 3.05 10.39
C ASP A 53 -4.80 1.79 10.50
N TRP A 54 -5.86 1.74 9.69
CA TRP A 54 -6.62 0.52 9.41
C TRP A 54 -5.69 -0.59 8.85
N PRO A 55 -6.01 -1.89 9.01
CA PRO A 55 -7.19 -2.47 9.67
C PRO A 55 -7.11 -2.55 11.18
N TYR A 56 -5.94 -2.29 11.77
CA TYR A 56 -5.71 -2.48 13.21
C TYR A 56 -5.75 -1.17 14.02
N ALA A 57 -6.44 -0.15 13.51
CA ALA A 57 -6.52 1.16 14.15
C ALA A 57 -6.99 1.05 15.61
N GLY A 58 -6.26 1.70 16.51
CA GLY A 58 -6.52 1.70 17.95
C GLY A 58 -5.97 0.49 18.70
N LYS A 59 -5.47 -0.55 18.02
CA LYS A 59 -4.88 -1.72 18.68
C LYS A 59 -3.48 -1.41 19.20
N LYS A 60 -3.19 -1.85 20.42
CA LYS A 60 -1.84 -1.86 20.97
C LYS A 60 -1.08 -3.07 20.42
N ALA A 61 0.18 -2.83 20.07
CA ALA A 61 1.05 -3.83 19.51
C ALA A 61 2.48 -3.61 19.97
N SER A 62 3.29 -4.66 19.86
CA SER A 62 4.73 -4.58 20.11
C SER A 62 5.55 -5.40 19.12
N VAL A 63 6.80 -5.01 18.95
CA VAL A 63 7.79 -5.71 18.13
C VAL A 63 9.15 -5.70 18.81
N LYS A 64 9.98 -6.72 18.55
CA LYS A 64 11.36 -6.74 19.07
C LYS A 64 12.14 -5.59 18.45
N GLU A 65 12.90 -4.85 19.25
CA GLU A 65 13.77 -3.78 18.75
C GLU A 65 14.77 -4.30 17.71
N ILE A 66 15.28 -3.41 16.84
CA ILE A 66 16.42 -3.76 15.98
C ILE A 66 17.68 -3.86 16.83
N SER A 67 17.91 -2.85 17.66
CA SER A 67 18.96 -2.77 18.68
C SER A 67 18.58 -1.69 19.70
N SER A 68 19.30 -1.62 20.83
CA SER A 68 19.08 -0.65 21.91
C SER A 68 19.13 0.82 21.49
N ASN A 69 19.74 1.11 20.33
CA ASN A 69 19.91 2.46 19.78
C ASN A 69 19.21 2.67 18.43
N LYS A 70 18.36 1.73 17.98
CA LYS A 70 17.74 1.80 16.66
C LYS A 70 16.28 1.38 16.69
N SER A 71 15.41 2.39 16.63
CA SER A 71 13.97 2.22 16.46
C SER A 71 13.60 1.76 15.05
N ARG A 72 12.54 0.97 14.93
CA ARG A 72 11.90 0.65 13.63
C ARG A 72 11.02 1.80 13.14
N PHE A 73 10.70 2.74 14.00
CA PHE A 73 9.81 3.85 13.74
C PHE A 73 10.58 5.17 13.74
N THR A 74 10.17 6.09 12.88
CA THR A 74 10.73 7.45 12.86
C THR A 74 9.64 8.45 12.55
N TRP A 75 9.91 9.73 12.81
CA TRP A 75 9.03 10.81 12.40
C TRP A 75 8.99 10.90 10.88
N LEU A 76 7.80 10.69 10.32
CA LEU A 76 7.53 10.89 8.90
C LEU A 76 6.51 12.00 8.70
N THR A 77 6.67 12.70 7.58
CA THR A 77 5.68 13.66 7.09
C THR A 77 4.72 12.93 6.16
N TYR A 78 3.44 12.89 6.54
CA TYR A 78 2.38 12.37 5.70
C TYR A 78 1.67 13.51 5.01
N GLU A 79 1.67 13.48 3.68
CA GLU A 79 0.95 14.43 2.86
C GLU A 79 -0.57 14.18 2.90
N SER A 80 -1.35 15.15 2.42
CA SER A 80 -2.78 14.97 2.23
C SER A 80 -3.06 13.82 1.27
N GLY A 81 -4.24 13.22 1.42
CA GLY A 81 -4.69 12.07 0.62
C GLY A 81 -4.36 12.18 -0.87
N GLY A 82 -3.78 11.10 -1.41
CA GLY A 82 -3.34 11.05 -2.81
C GLY A 82 -4.49 11.06 -3.79
N VAL A 83 -4.21 11.52 -4.99
CA VAL A 83 -5.15 11.47 -6.11
C VAL A 83 -4.49 10.67 -7.22
N ILE A 84 -5.13 9.57 -7.58
CA ILE A 84 -4.81 8.79 -8.77
C ILE A 84 -5.92 8.98 -9.78
N THR A 85 -5.58 9.23 -11.03
CA THR A 85 -6.52 9.25 -12.15
C THR A 85 -6.25 8.05 -13.02
N PHE A 86 -7.26 7.22 -13.26
CA PHE A 86 -7.23 6.09 -14.18
C PHE A 86 -8.13 6.41 -15.38
N ASP A 87 -7.51 6.62 -16.54
CA ASP A 87 -8.19 6.73 -17.83
C ASP A 87 -8.39 5.32 -18.37
N LYS A 88 -9.61 4.81 -18.22
CA LYS A 88 -9.90 3.42 -18.57
C LYS A 88 -9.81 3.18 -20.08
N SER A 89 -10.22 4.19 -20.87
CA SER A 89 -10.20 4.13 -22.32
C SER A 89 -8.78 4.00 -22.87
N LYS A 90 -7.83 4.66 -22.22
CA LYS A 90 -6.40 4.60 -22.58
C LYS A 90 -5.63 3.53 -21.82
N LYS A 91 -6.27 2.84 -20.87
CA LYS A 91 -5.65 1.90 -19.94
C LYS A 91 -4.41 2.50 -19.26
N GLN A 92 -4.54 3.71 -18.74
CA GLN A 92 -3.43 4.47 -18.15
C GLN A 92 -3.79 5.08 -16.81
N LEU A 93 -2.85 5.08 -15.87
CA LEU A 93 -2.96 5.83 -14.62
C LEU A 93 -1.98 7.00 -14.55
N LYS A 94 -2.33 8.02 -13.77
CA LYS A 94 -1.45 9.12 -13.34
C LYS A 94 -1.59 9.32 -11.84
N PHE A 95 -0.51 9.68 -11.17
CA PHE A 95 -0.49 9.96 -9.74
C PHE A 95 0.39 11.19 -9.48
N GLY A 96 -0.10 12.15 -8.69
CA GLY A 96 0.59 13.43 -8.53
C GLY A 96 0.92 14.07 -9.89
N GLY A 97 2.18 14.50 -10.06
CA GLY A 97 2.71 15.03 -11.33
C GLY A 97 3.37 14.00 -12.25
N SER A 98 3.07 12.71 -12.07
CA SER A 98 3.74 11.64 -12.84
C SER A 98 3.37 11.66 -14.34
N LYS A 99 4.24 11.04 -15.15
CA LYS A 99 3.85 10.57 -16.48
C LYS A 99 2.79 9.46 -16.36
N ALA A 100 2.06 9.21 -17.45
CA ALA A 100 1.12 8.12 -17.52
C ALA A 100 1.84 6.76 -17.40
N VAL A 101 1.28 5.87 -16.59
CA VAL A 101 1.73 4.48 -16.42
C VAL A 101 0.68 3.57 -17.02
N LYS A 102 1.10 2.58 -17.81
CA LYS A 102 0.17 1.64 -18.43
C LYS A 102 -0.41 0.67 -17.41
N THR A 103 -1.66 0.33 -17.62
CA THR A 103 -2.44 -0.54 -16.75
C THR A 103 -3.24 -1.55 -17.58
N TYR A 104 -3.81 -2.52 -16.89
CA TYR A 104 -4.82 -3.42 -17.43
C TYR A 104 -5.97 -3.56 -16.45
N THR A 105 -7.16 -3.66 -17.01
CA THR A 105 -8.35 -4.12 -16.31
C THR A 105 -9.05 -5.11 -17.24
N ASP A 106 -9.81 -6.02 -16.65
CA ASP A 106 -10.59 -7.02 -17.37
C ASP A 106 -11.72 -6.29 -18.13
N PRO A 107 -11.75 -6.33 -19.47
CA PRO A 107 -12.75 -5.61 -20.26
C PRO A 107 -14.19 -6.08 -19.95
N ASP A 108 -14.36 -7.32 -19.50
CA ASP A 108 -15.68 -7.89 -19.19
C ASP A 108 -16.09 -7.62 -17.73
N ASN A 109 -15.18 -7.10 -16.90
CA ASN A 109 -15.40 -6.88 -15.47
C ASN A 109 -14.79 -5.56 -14.98
N GLU A 110 -14.79 -4.52 -15.82
CA GLU A 110 -14.10 -3.26 -15.54
C GLU A 110 -14.67 -2.54 -14.30
N ILE A 111 -13.79 -1.82 -13.60
CA ILE A 111 -14.22 -0.82 -12.61
C ILE A 111 -15.01 0.29 -13.32
N LYS A 112 -16.22 0.61 -12.81
CA LYS A 112 -17.08 1.64 -13.39
C LYS A 112 -16.45 3.04 -13.25
N LYS A 113 -16.81 3.98 -14.13
CA LYS A 113 -16.43 5.39 -13.96
C LYS A 113 -16.93 5.93 -12.62
N GLY A 114 -16.15 6.78 -11.98
CA GLY A 114 -16.50 7.31 -10.66
C GLY A 114 -15.28 7.64 -9.80
N THR A 115 -15.53 8.02 -8.55
CA THR A 115 -14.48 8.28 -7.56
C THR A 115 -14.53 7.24 -6.44
N TYR A 116 -13.41 6.56 -6.22
CA TYR A 116 -13.28 5.48 -5.25
C TYR A 116 -12.29 5.89 -4.16
N LYS A 117 -12.55 5.52 -2.91
CA LYS A 117 -11.56 5.66 -1.85
C LYS A 117 -10.44 4.66 -2.07
N ILE A 118 -9.21 5.05 -1.76
CA ILE A 118 -8.05 4.15 -1.73
C ILE A 118 -7.72 3.88 -0.27
N TRP A 119 -7.86 2.62 0.13
CA TRP A 119 -7.59 2.17 1.49
C TRP A 119 -6.08 2.09 1.75
N VAL A 120 -5.69 2.22 3.01
CA VAL A 120 -4.36 1.76 3.44
C VAL A 120 -4.25 0.23 3.26
N PRO A 121 -3.05 -0.33 3.05
CA PRO A 121 -2.90 -1.77 2.81
C PRO A 121 -3.43 -2.62 3.97
N ASP A 122 -4.12 -3.72 3.64
CA ASP A 122 -4.76 -4.62 4.61
C ASP A 122 -3.84 -5.75 5.10
N TYR A 123 -3.19 -6.45 4.18
CA TYR A 123 -2.33 -7.59 4.45
C TYR A 123 -1.40 -7.86 3.26
N PRO A 124 -0.31 -8.65 3.42
CA PRO A 124 0.54 -9.03 2.28
C PRO A 124 -0.23 -9.93 1.30
N HIS A 125 -0.44 -9.45 0.07
CA HIS A 125 -1.12 -10.20 -0.99
C HIS A 125 -0.15 -11.16 -1.70
N PRO A 126 -0.27 -12.50 -1.51
CA PRO A 126 0.73 -13.45 -2.02
C PRO A 126 0.85 -13.49 -3.54
N LEU A 127 -0.22 -13.12 -4.26
CA LEU A 127 -0.21 -13.02 -5.73
C LEU A 127 0.78 -11.97 -6.25
N GLY A 128 1.24 -11.06 -5.39
CA GLY A 128 2.31 -10.10 -5.67
C GLY A 128 3.71 -10.72 -5.68
N ASP A 129 3.92 -11.90 -5.09
CA ASP A 129 5.27 -12.46 -4.89
C ASP A 129 6.05 -12.64 -6.19
N LYS A 130 5.37 -13.06 -7.26
CA LYS A 130 5.93 -13.20 -8.60
C LYS A 130 6.43 -11.88 -9.23
N TYR A 131 6.11 -10.73 -8.64
CA TYR A 131 6.50 -9.41 -9.13
C TYR A 131 7.48 -8.69 -8.19
N ILE A 132 7.98 -9.33 -7.12
CA ILE A 132 8.93 -8.72 -6.18
C ILE A 132 10.22 -8.25 -6.89
N VAL A 133 10.66 -9.00 -7.90
CA VAL A 133 11.83 -8.64 -8.72
C VAL A 133 11.63 -7.34 -9.50
N ASP A 134 10.38 -7.00 -9.83
CA ASP A 134 10.04 -5.78 -10.56
C ASP A 134 9.68 -4.64 -9.61
N SER A 135 9.02 -4.95 -8.49
CA SER A 135 8.62 -3.97 -7.48
C SER A 135 8.75 -4.52 -6.07
N VAL A 136 9.54 -3.84 -5.25
CA VAL A 136 9.72 -4.17 -3.82
C VAL A 136 8.43 -4.03 -3.00
N PHE A 137 7.39 -3.39 -3.55
CA PHE A 137 6.06 -3.24 -2.94
C PHE A 137 5.01 -4.13 -3.58
N ALA A 138 5.40 -5.17 -4.32
CA ALA A 138 4.48 -5.97 -5.12
C ALA A 138 3.35 -6.66 -4.34
N THR A 139 3.53 -6.93 -3.05
CA THR A 139 2.51 -7.52 -2.17
C THR A 139 1.70 -6.49 -1.39
N ILE A 140 2.01 -5.21 -1.53
CA ILE A 140 1.27 -4.10 -0.93
C ILE A 140 0.22 -3.65 -1.93
N TRP A 141 -1.02 -4.13 -1.76
CA TRP A 141 -2.14 -3.75 -2.62
C TRP A 141 -3.03 -2.75 -1.91
N PHE A 142 -3.73 -1.92 -2.70
CA PHE A 142 -4.62 -0.90 -2.16
C PHE A 142 -6.06 -1.19 -2.58
N ARG A 143 -6.95 -1.47 -1.62
CA ARG A 143 -8.38 -1.69 -1.89
C ARG A 143 -9.02 -0.40 -2.43
N LEU A 144 -9.96 -0.55 -3.36
CA LEU A 144 -10.65 0.53 -4.05
C LEU A 144 -12.15 0.49 -3.75
N GLY A 145 -12.71 1.61 -3.29
CA GLY A 145 -14.15 1.74 -3.00
C GLY A 145 -14.45 1.52 -1.52
N ASP A 146 -15.43 0.69 -1.21
CA ASP A 146 -15.83 0.38 0.17
C ASP A 146 -15.00 -0.77 0.76
N GLU A 147 -15.11 -0.97 2.09
CA GLU A 147 -14.29 -1.94 2.83
C GLU A 147 -14.51 -3.39 2.34
N SER A 148 -15.72 -3.70 1.88
CA SER A 148 -16.11 -4.99 1.31
C SER A 148 -15.74 -5.17 -0.17
N SER A 149 -15.20 -4.14 -0.83
CA SER A 149 -14.86 -4.20 -2.24
C SER A 149 -13.78 -5.22 -2.54
N SER A 150 -13.96 -6.03 -3.58
CA SER A 150 -12.93 -6.95 -4.12
C SER A 150 -11.98 -6.27 -5.11
N ARG A 151 -12.11 -4.96 -5.34
CA ARG A 151 -11.28 -4.21 -6.29
C ARG A 151 -10.02 -3.67 -5.62
N TYR A 152 -8.89 -3.83 -6.29
CA TYR A 152 -7.59 -3.36 -5.82
C TYR A 152 -6.82 -2.61 -6.91
N LEU A 153 -5.98 -1.68 -6.49
CA LEU A 153 -4.84 -1.19 -7.25
C LEU A 153 -3.62 -2.01 -6.87
N HIS A 154 -3.08 -2.78 -7.81
CA HIS A 154 -1.96 -3.68 -7.57
C HIS A 154 -1.03 -3.78 -8.77
N VAL A 155 0.14 -4.37 -8.58
CA VAL A 155 1.01 -4.78 -9.68
C VAL A 155 0.51 -6.10 -10.28
N GLY A 156 0.52 -6.24 -11.61
CA GLY A 156 0.30 -7.52 -12.26
C GLY A 156 -0.13 -7.45 -13.72
N ASN A 157 -0.21 -8.64 -14.32
CA ASN A 157 -0.47 -8.80 -15.76
C ASN A 157 -1.85 -9.37 -16.09
N VAL A 158 -2.64 -9.70 -15.07
CA VAL A 158 -4.01 -10.21 -15.15
C VAL A 158 -4.82 -9.50 -14.08
N SER A 159 -6.10 -9.28 -14.35
CA SER A 159 -7.05 -8.72 -13.39
C SER A 159 -8.36 -9.47 -13.54
N ALA A 160 -9.10 -9.64 -12.46
CA ALA A 160 -10.52 -9.98 -12.49
C ALA A 160 -11.32 -8.70 -12.15
N GLY A 161 -11.05 -7.60 -12.87
CA GLY A 161 -11.67 -6.28 -12.67
C GLY A 161 -10.92 -5.30 -11.75
N CYS A 162 -9.72 -5.65 -11.30
CA CYS A 162 -8.82 -4.74 -10.58
C CYS A 162 -8.16 -3.71 -11.53
N VAL A 163 -7.47 -2.73 -10.96
CA VAL A 163 -6.57 -1.84 -11.70
C VAL A 163 -5.15 -2.40 -11.55
N SER A 164 -4.69 -3.15 -12.55
CA SER A 164 -3.38 -3.81 -12.54
C SER A 164 -2.34 -2.95 -13.26
N VAL A 165 -1.28 -2.54 -12.55
CA VAL A 165 -0.12 -1.86 -13.11
C VAL A 165 0.86 -2.92 -13.62
N GLY A 166 1.31 -2.82 -14.87
CA GLY A 166 2.31 -3.77 -15.35
C GLY A 166 2.07 -4.44 -16.67
N THR A 167 1.10 -3.98 -17.45
CA THR A 167 0.92 -4.46 -18.82
C THR A 167 1.28 -3.35 -19.80
N ASP A 168 1.53 -3.75 -21.04
CA ASP A 168 1.61 -2.82 -22.15
C ASP A 168 0.23 -2.43 -22.73
N GLY A 169 -0.85 -2.64 -21.96
CA GLY A 169 -2.25 -2.47 -22.39
C GLY A 169 -2.94 -3.79 -22.77
N THR A 170 -2.22 -4.90 -22.73
CA THR A 170 -2.69 -6.26 -23.09
C THR A 170 -2.42 -7.24 -21.95
N ALA A 171 -3.41 -8.08 -21.62
CA ALA A 171 -3.28 -9.13 -20.60
C ALA A 171 -2.17 -10.13 -20.94
N GLY A 172 -1.56 -10.74 -19.92
CA GLY A 172 -0.72 -11.93 -20.08
C GLY A 172 0.71 -11.73 -20.60
N SER A 173 1.08 -10.56 -21.12
CA SER A 173 2.46 -10.33 -21.60
C SER A 173 3.45 -10.04 -20.45
N GLN A 174 4.01 -11.10 -19.87
CA GLN A 174 5.00 -11.03 -18.77
C GLN A 174 6.25 -10.21 -19.15
N ALA A 175 6.82 -10.45 -20.34
CA ALA A 175 8.07 -9.84 -20.79
C ALA A 175 7.94 -8.34 -21.14
N LYS A 176 6.79 -7.91 -21.66
CA LYS A 176 6.59 -6.52 -22.14
C LYS A 176 6.18 -5.53 -21.03
N GLY A 177 5.87 -6.05 -19.84
CA GLY A 177 5.33 -5.27 -18.74
C GLY A 177 6.32 -4.80 -17.67
N VAL A 178 7.58 -5.27 -17.70
CA VAL A 178 8.55 -5.10 -16.59
C VAL A 178 8.74 -3.64 -16.20
N HIS A 179 8.99 -2.75 -17.17
CA HIS A 179 9.19 -1.33 -16.89
C HIS A 179 7.96 -0.66 -16.27
N GLN A 180 6.76 -1.12 -16.61
CA GLN A 180 5.52 -0.61 -16.03
C GLN A 180 5.34 -1.14 -14.60
N ARG A 181 5.68 -2.42 -14.34
CA ARG A 181 5.66 -3.01 -12.99
C ARG A 181 6.64 -2.32 -12.05
N ALA A 182 7.82 -1.92 -12.53
CA ALA A 182 8.75 -1.13 -11.76
C ALA A 182 8.17 0.21 -11.28
N LYS A 183 7.29 0.84 -12.09
CA LYS A 183 6.57 2.06 -11.69
C LYS A 183 5.58 1.85 -10.55
N TYR A 184 5.17 0.60 -10.28
CA TYR A 184 4.36 0.31 -9.10
C TYR A 184 5.06 0.69 -7.79
N THR A 185 6.40 0.60 -7.74
CA THR A 185 7.17 1.03 -6.57
C THR A 185 6.95 2.50 -6.25
N GLU A 186 6.93 3.36 -7.28
CA GLU A 186 6.70 4.80 -7.14
C GLU A 186 5.25 5.08 -6.71
N ILE A 187 4.28 4.37 -7.28
CA ILE A 187 2.85 4.49 -6.94
C ILE A 187 2.59 4.08 -5.48
N ALA A 188 3.10 2.92 -5.08
CA ALA A 188 2.92 2.41 -3.72
C ALA A 188 3.56 3.36 -2.70
N LYS A 189 4.79 3.83 -2.95
CA LYS A 189 5.45 4.83 -2.09
C LYS A 189 4.66 6.14 -2.02
N TYR A 190 4.14 6.63 -3.15
CA TYR A 190 3.30 7.83 -3.24
C TYR A 190 2.06 7.72 -2.34
N LEU A 191 1.38 6.57 -2.36
CA LEU A 191 0.18 6.32 -1.54
C LEU A 191 0.52 6.08 -0.07
N LEU A 192 1.54 5.28 0.24
CA LEU A 192 1.92 4.96 1.61
C LEU A 192 2.35 6.18 2.44
N LEU A 193 2.83 7.24 1.80
CA LEU A 193 3.18 8.52 2.44
C LEU A 193 2.04 9.55 2.45
N ARG A 194 0.82 9.15 2.07
CA ARG A 194 -0.36 10.02 2.04
C ARG A 194 -1.48 9.52 2.92
N ARG A 195 -2.21 10.44 3.54
CA ARG A 195 -3.35 10.11 4.40
C ARG A 195 -4.48 11.08 4.16
N LYS A 196 -5.63 10.54 3.76
CA LYS A 196 -6.92 11.26 3.78
C LYS A 196 -7.53 11.20 5.19
N ASN A 197 -7.44 10.03 5.82
CA ASN A 197 -7.79 9.76 7.21
C ASN A 197 -7.13 8.44 7.65
N ASP A 198 -7.55 7.86 8.77
CA ASP A 198 -6.96 6.65 9.35
C ASP A 198 -7.24 5.37 8.57
N LYS A 199 -8.22 5.39 7.65
CA LYS A 199 -8.56 4.25 6.81
C LYS A 199 -8.05 4.38 5.37
N HIS A 200 -7.85 5.61 4.88
CA HIS A 200 -7.67 5.86 3.46
C HIS A 200 -6.42 6.70 3.18
N CYS A 201 -5.62 6.26 2.21
CA CYS A 201 -4.45 7.00 1.73
C CYS A 201 -4.76 7.97 0.59
N GLY A 202 -5.94 7.87 -0.04
CA GLY A 202 -6.30 8.74 -1.16
C GLY A 202 -7.64 8.43 -1.83
N ILE A 203 -7.77 8.87 -3.07
CA ILE A 203 -8.87 8.58 -3.98
C ILE A 203 -8.34 8.17 -5.37
N LEU A 204 -9.10 7.29 -6.03
CA LEU A 204 -8.96 6.95 -7.43
C LEU A 204 -10.11 7.57 -8.21
N LYS A 205 -9.81 8.39 -9.22
CA LYS A 205 -10.78 8.90 -10.19
C LYS A 205 -10.70 8.05 -11.45
N VAL A 206 -11.77 7.33 -11.75
CA VAL A 206 -11.90 6.52 -12.97
C VAL A 206 -12.66 7.35 -14.01
N ILE A 207 -11.98 7.68 -15.11
CA ILE A 207 -12.49 8.51 -16.21
C ILE A 207 -12.59 7.74 -17.53
#